data_AF-A0A7S1S5D0-F1
#
_entry.id   AF-A0A7S1S5D0-F1
#
_cell.length_a   1.000
_cell.length_b   1.000
_cell.length_c   1.000
_cell.angle_alpha   90.00
_cell.angle_beta   90.00
_cell.angle_gamma   90.00
#
_symmetry.space_group_name_H-M   'P 1'
#
loop_
_entity.id
_entity.type
_entity.pdbx_description
1 polymer ?
#
loop_
_entity_poly.entity_id
_entity_poly.type
_entity_poly.pdbx_seq_one_letter_code
_entity_poly.pdbx_strand_id
1 'polypeptide(L)'
;MTLRAELLQAPLTGLKGLSVDVAESDGLEYSFLLKLRGAAAGAMHTFRFKPAGPGPLELPFADFVPMLRGRPAPQPQPPLNLERVEAIALQADGNTGQKEGPFSLTIRSMAGIPGSHVAPEPPARTTRWTCAACGTMNFKTSSVCTRCGESPAGLEAKRIAKAKAAAEIGAKPKKWTCTGCGAVNFPTFTECHKCGALKG
;
A
#
# COMPACT_ATOMS: atom_id res chain seq x y z
N MET A 1 -3.98 6.82 -29.49
CA MET A 1 -3.86 8.17 -28.85
C MET A 1 -3.00 8.05 -27.60
N THR A 2 -2.20 9.06 -27.23
CA THR A 2 -1.45 9.08 -25.95
C THR A 2 -1.57 10.44 -25.28
N LEU A 3 -1.97 10.46 -24.01
CA LEU A 3 -1.95 11.62 -23.13
C LEU A 3 -0.75 11.50 -22.20
N ARG A 4 0.03 12.58 -22.03
CA ARG A 4 1.12 12.61 -21.05
C ARG A 4 0.59 13.06 -19.70
N ALA A 5 0.89 12.31 -18.65
CA ALA A 5 0.38 12.59 -17.31
C ALA A 5 0.86 13.95 -16.78
N GLU A 6 2.08 14.36 -17.14
CA GLU A 6 2.67 15.64 -16.75
C GLU A 6 1.96 16.88 -17.34
N LEU A 7 1.16 16.69 -18.39
CA LEU A 7 0.42 17.77 -19.05
C LEU A 7 -1.05 17.84 -18.61
N LEU A 8 -1.46 16.98 -17.67
CA LEU A 8 -2.81 17.01 -17.11
C LEU A 8 -2.93 18.16 -16.11
N GLN A 9 -4.09 18.82 -16.10
CA GLN A 9 -4.37 19.94 -15.19
C GLN A 9 -4.44 19.53 -13.72
N ALA A 10 -4.69 18.24 -13.45
CA ALA A 10 -4.76 17.67 -12.12
C ALA A 10 -3.99 16.34 -12.04
N PRO A 11 -3.37 16.00 -10.90
CA PRO A 11 -2.68 14.74 -10.74
C PRO A 11 -3.67 13.57 -10.69
N LEU A 12 -3.25 12.42 -11.21
CA LEU A 12 -4.08 11.20 -11.22
C LEU A 12 -4.36 10.65 -9.82
N THR A 13 -3.54 11.00 -8.82
CA THR A 13 -3.69 10.55 -7.42
C THR A 13 -4.99 11.01 -6.76
N GLY A 14 -5.62 12.08 -7.26
CA GLY A 14 -6.94 12.55 -6.82
C GLY A 14 -8.11 11.86 -7.52
N LEU A 15 -7.84 10.86 -8.36
CA LEU A 15 -8.83 10.14 -9.14
C LEU A 15 -8.88 8.65 -8.77
N LYS A 16 -10.08 8.08 -8.78
CA LYS A 16 -10.31 6.64 -8.56
C LYS A 16 -10.37 5.85 -9.88
N GLY A 17 -10.46 6.55 -10.99
CA GLY A 17 -10.54 5.99 -12.33
C GLY A 17 -10.72 7.07 -13.39
N LEU A 18 -10.94 6.64 -14.63
CA LEU A 18 -11.27 7.49 -15.76
C LEU A 18 -12.69 7.18 -16.25
N SER A 19 -13.38 8.16 -16.82
CA SER A 19 -14.63 7.97 -17.54
C SER A 19 -14.42 8.34 -19.00
N VAL A 20 -14.92 7.52 -19.91
CA VAL A 20 -14.82 7.72 -21.36
C VAL A 20 -16.20 7.60 -21.96
N ASP A 21 -16.68 8.68 -22.58
CA ASP A 21 -17.97 8.69 -23.24
C ASP A 21 -17.82 8.31 -24.72
N VAL A 22 -18.22 7.09 -25.05
CA VAL A 22 -18.15 6.55 -26.41
C VAL A 22 -19.35 7.05 -27.21
N ALA A 23 -19.10 7.68 -28.36
CA ALA A 23 -20.14 8.07 -29.31
C ALA A 23 -20.49 6.94 -30.27
N GLU A 24 -19.46 6.27 -30.80
CA GLU A 24 -19.59 5.24 -31.83
C GLU A 24 -18.39 4.29 -31.75
N SER A 25 -18.59 3.02 -32.12
CA SER A 25 -17.56 1.99 -32.12
C SER A 25 -17.82 0.99 -33.23
N ASP A 26 -16.74 0.50 -33.83
CA ASP A 26 -16.72 -0.63 -34.77
C ASP A 26 -16.95 -2.00 -34.12
N GLY A 27 -17.14 -2.04 -32.80
CA GLY A 27 -17.34 -3.26 -32.04
C GLY A 27 -16.08 -4.10 -31.90
N LEU A 28 -14.88 -3.55 -32.15
CA LEU A 28 -13.62 -4.19 -31.82
C LEU A 28 -13.26 -4.02 -30.33
N GLU A 29 -12.25 -4.76 -29.88
CA GLU A 29 -11.69 -4.61 -28.55
C GLU A 29 -10.62 -3.52 -28.55
N TYR A 30 -10.58 -2.75 -27.47
CA TYR A 30 -9.65 -1.66 -27.24
C TYR A 30 -9.04 -1.77 -25.84
N SER A 31 -7.86 -1.20 -25.69
CA SER A 31 -7.13 -1.13 -24.43
C SER A 31 -6.82 0.31 -24.05
N PHE A 32 -7.11 0.66 -22.79
CA PHE A 32 -6.41 1.74 -22.11
C PHE A 32 -5.16 1.21 -21.42
N LEU A 33 -4.04 1.88 -21.61
CA LEU A 33 -2.75 1.49 -21.04
C LEU A 33 -2.17 2.62 -20.20
N LEU A 34 -1.78 2.31 -18.97
CA LEU A 34 -1.00 3.20 -18.12
C LEU A 34 0.46 2.74 -18.16
N LYS A 35 1.31 3.59 -18.72
CA LYS A 35 2.77 3.39 -18.71
C LYS A 35 3.33 4.05 -17.47
N LEU A 36 4.18 3.33 -16.75
CA LEU A 36 4.81 3.80 -15.53
C LEU A 36 6.27 4.16 -15.78
N ARG A 37 6.69 5.33 -15.31
CA ARG A 37 8.08 5.80 -15.33
C ARG A 37 8.97 4.78 -14.62
N GLY A 38 10.03 4.34 -15.29
CA GLY A 38 10.99 3.36 -14.76
C GLY A 38 10.41 1.95 -14.59
N ALA A 39 9.31 1.62 -15.25
CA ALA A 39 8.85 0.24 -15.37
C ALA A 39 9.77 -0.55 -16.31
N ALA A 40 9.83 -1.87 -16.14
CA ALA A 40 10.59 -2.74 -17.04
C ALA A 40 10.04 -2.64 -18.47
N ALA A 41 10.90 -2.89 -19.48
CA ALA A 41 10.47 -2.86 -20.87
C ALA A 41 9.29 -3.82 -21.12
N GLY A 42 8.20 -3.29 -21.70
CA GLY A 42 6.97 -4.03 -21.95
C GLY A 42 6.07 -4.22 -20.71
N ALA A 43 6.37 -3.57 -19.58
CA ALA A 43 5.49 -3.52 -18.42
C ALA A 43 4.52 -2.33 -18.50
N MET A 44 3.24 -2.57 -18.28
CA MET A 44 2.17 -1.56 -18.29
C MET A 44 0.96 -2.07 -17.52
N HIS A 45 0.09 -1.18 -17.07
CA HIS A 45 -1.22 -1.55 -16.54
C HIS A 45 -2.26 -1.38 -17.63
N THR A 46 -3.11 -2.38 -17.86
CA THR A 46 -4.04 -2.42 -18.99
C THR A 46 -5.47 -2.64 -18.53
N PHE A 47 -6.39 -1.85 -19.07
CA PHE A 47 -7.84 -2.07 -18.99
C PHE A 47 -8.35 -2.37 -20.39
N ARG A 48 -8.83 -3.59 -20.63
CA ARG A 48 -9.42 -4.00 -21.91
C ARG A 48 -10.92 -3.79 -21.88
N PHE A 49 -11.48 -3.32 -22.99
CA PHE A 49 -12.91 -3.12 -23.13
C PHE A 49 -13.35 -3.31 -24.56
N LYS A 50 -14.62 -3.71 -24.72
CA LYS A 50 -15.31 -3.76 -25.99
C LYS A 50 -16.57 -2.92 -25.85
N PRO A 51 -16.68 -1.75 -26.53
CA PRO A 51 -17.86 -0.91 -26.40
C PRO A 51 -19.13 -1.66 -26.79
N ALA A 52 -20.11 -1.73 -25.88
CA ALA A 52 -21.40 -2.37 -26.14
C ALA A 52 -22.36 -1.46 -26.94
N GLY A 53 -22.07 -0.16 -27.00
CA GLY A 53 -22.85 0.88 -27.65
C GLY A 53 -22.40 2.27 -27.19
N PRO A 54 -23.10 3.33 -27.60
CA PRO A 54 -22.82 4.69 -27.15
C PRO A 54 -23.09 4.86 -25.65
N GLY A 55 -22.27 5.65 -24.96
CA GLY A 55 -22.48 6.00 -23.56
C GLY A 55 -21.18 6.04 -22.74
N PRO A 56 -21.32 6.40 -21.45
CA PRO A 56 -20.19 6.47 -20.53
C PRO A 56 -19.70 5.07 -20.16
N LEU A 57 -18.38 4.90 -20.25
CA LEU A 57 -17.65 3.74 -19.74
C LEU A 57 -16.76 4.19 -18.59
N GLU A 58 -16.93 3.58 -17.42
CA GLU A 58 -16.02 3.78 -16.30
C GLU A 58 -14.83 2.83 -16.38
N LEU A 59 -13.65 3.35 -16.09
CA LEU A 59 -12.36 2.65 -16.09
C LEU A 59 -11.75 2.80 -14.69
N PRO A 60 -12.25 2.08 -13.67
CA PRO A 60 -11.69 2.15 -12.32
C PRO A 60 -10.22 1.73 -12.33
N PHE A 61 -9.35 2.47 -11.64
CA PHE A 61 -7.92 2.13 -11.57
C PHE A 61 -7.67 0.77 -10.90
N ALA A 62 -8.59 0.30 -10.05
CA ALA A 62 -8.52 -1.02 -9.43
C ALA A 62 -8.67 -2.18 -10.44
N ASP A 63 -9.28 -1.92 -11.60
CA ASP A 63 -9.57 -2.94 -12.60
C ASP A 63 -8.47 -3.03 -13.68
N PHE A 64 -7.46 -2.14 -13.60
CA PHE A 64 -6.30 -2.21 -14.47
C PHE A 64 -5.39 -3.37 -14.08
N VAL A 65 -5.16 -4.28 -15.03
CA VAL A 65 -4.33 -5.47 -14.84
C VAL A 65 -2.88 -5.15 -15.18
N PRO A 66 -1.90 -5.43 -14.30
CA PRO A 66 -0.49 -5.30 -14.65
C PRO A 66 -0.11 -6.37 -15.69
N MET A 67 0.45 -5.93 -16.80
CA MET A 67 0.90 -6.72 -17.92
C MET A 67 2.41 -6.61 -18.07
N LEU A 68 3.05 -7.71 -18.46
CA LEU A 68 4.46 -7.78 -18.83
C LEU A 68 4.57 -8.53 -20.17
N ARG A 69 5.04 -7.83 -21.21
CA ARG A 69 5.22 -8.40 -22.57
C ARG A 69 3.95 -9.11 -23.07
N GLY A 70 2.80 -8.45 -22.95
CA GLY A 70 1.52 -8.93 -23.47
C GLY A 70 0.80 -10.00 -22.61
N ARG A 71 1.36 -10.42 -21.48
CA ARG A 71 0.73 -11.36 -20.54
C ARG A 71 0.55 -10.73 -19.16
N PRO A 72 -0.42 -11.17 -18.34
CA PRO A 72 -0.52 -10.74 -16.95
C PRO A 72 0.81 -10.93 -16.22
N ALA A 73 1.19 -9.96 -15.40
CA ALA A 73 2.43 -10.00 -14.64
C ALA A 73 2.44 -11.19 -13.65
N PRO A 74 3.60 -11.82 -13.42
CA PRO A 74 3.71 -12.91 -12.45
C PRO A 74 3.38 -12.43 -11.04
N GLN A 75 2.99 -13.36 -10.16
CA GLN A 75 2.69 -13.04 -8.77
C GLN A 75 3.97 -12.83 -7.94
N PRO A 76 3.97 -11.92 -6.94
CA PRO A 76 2.89 -10.97 -6.65
C PRO A 76 2.83 -9.86 -7.71
N GLN A 77 1.61 -9.53 -8.14
CA GLN A 77 1.39 -8.53 -9.17
C GLN A 77 1.81 -7.13 -8.67
N PRO A 78 2.53 -6.34 -9.47
CA PRO A 78 2.96 -5.01 -9.04
C PRO A 78 1.76 -4.06 -8.92
N PRO A 79 1.63 -3.32 -7.79
CA PRO A 79 0.53 -2.39 -7.62
C PRO A 79 0.62 -1.23 -8.62
N LEU A 80 -0.53 -0.68 -9.00
CA LEU A 80 -0.59 0.54 -9.78
C LEU A 80 -0.19 1.72 -8.89
N ASN A 81 0.92 2.39 -9.24
CA ASN A 81 1.33 3.63 -8.60
C ASN A 81 1.03 4.82 -9.54
N LEU A 82 0.01 5.60 -9.19
CA LEU A 82 -0.47 6.73 -9.98
C LEU A 82 0.53 7.88 -10.08
N GLU A 83 1.40 8.08 -9.08
CA GLU A 83 2.48 9.08 -9.15
C GLU A 83 3.53 8.76 -10.21
N ARG A 84 3.64 7.47 -10.57
CA ARG A 84 4.59 6.99 -11.56
C ARG A 84 3.99 6.91 -12.95
N VAL A 85 2.69 7.12 -13.14
CA VAL A 85 2.10 7.09 -14.48
C VAL A 85 2.67 8.24 -15.30
N GLU A 86 3.29 7.92 -16.43
CA GLU A 86 3.88 8.92 -17.35
C GLU A 86 2.97 9.17 -18.56
N ALA A 87 2.23 8.14 -18.97
CA ALA A 87 1.38 8.21 -20.15
C ALA A 87 0.14 7.32 -20.02
N ILE A 88 -0.98 7.83 -20.53
CA ILE A 88 -2.24 7.11 -20.73
C ILE A 88 -2.40 6.93 -22.24
N ALA A 89 -2.41 5.69 -22.71
CA ALA A 89 -2.58 5.37 -24.12
C ALA A 89 -3.91 4.67 -24.37
N LEU A 90 -4.49 4.92 -25.54
CA LEU A 90 -5.59 4.15 -26.10
C LEU A 90 -5.07 3.43 -27.34
N GLN A 91 -5.30 2.12 -27.38
CA GLN A 91 -4.85 1.21 -28.44
C GLN A 91 -6.02 0.33 -28.89
N ALA A 92 -6.12 0.07 -30.20
CA ALA A 92 -6.97 -1.00 -30.71
C ALA A 92 -6.28 -2.35 -30.47
N ASP A 93 -6.99 -3.30 -29.88
CA ASP A 93 -6.43 -4.61 -29.60
C ASP A 93 -6.53 -5.50 -30.85
N GLY A 94 -5.40 -5.61 -31.55
CA GLY A 94 -5.20 -6.65 -32.54
C GLY A 94 -4.93 -7.97 -31.83
N ASN A 95 -5.94 -8.85 -31.75
CA ASN A 95 -5.71 -10.21 -31.27
C ASN A 95 -4.58 -10.82 -32.10
N THR A 96 -3.56 -11.34 -31.42
CA THR A 96 -2.37 -11.99 -31.97
C THR A 96 -2.60 -12.65 -33.33
N GLY A 97 -2.10 -12.02 -34.40
CA GLY A 97 -1.86 -12.66 -35.69
C GLY A 97 -2.82 -12.38 -36.84
N GLN A 98 -4.06 -11.90 -36.65
CA GLN A 98 -4.99 -11.71 -37.77
C GLN A 98 -6.10 -10.70 -37.45
N LYS A 99 -5.85 -9.39 -37.63
CA LYS A 99 -6.84 -8.39 -38.07
C LYS A 99 -6.09 -7.15 -38.55
N GLU A 100 -5.46 -7.23 -39.72
CA GLU A 100 -5.15 -6.03 -40.49
C GLU A 100 -6.47 -5.52 -41.06
N GLY A 101 -6.95 -4.39 -40.56
CA GLY A 101 -8.22 -3.82 -40.98
C GLY A 101 -8.43 -2.43 -40.40
N PRO A 102 -9.33 -1.64 -40.99
CA PRO A 102 -9.69 -0.33 -40.45
C PRO A 102 -10.31 -0.51 -39.07
N PHE A 103 -10.00 0.42 -38.16
CA PHE A 103 -10.66 0.53 -36.86
C PHE A 103 -11.35 1.89 -36.76
N SER A 104 -12.44 1.96 -36.00
CA SER A 104 -13.17 3.20 -35.72
C SER A 104 -13.70 3.19 -34.28
N LEU A 105 -13.27 4.19 -33.51
CA LEU A 105 -13.76 4.46 -32.17
C LEU A 105 -13.87 5.97 -31.99
N THR A 106 -15.09 6.46 -31.83
CA THR A 106 -15.38 7.87 -31.60
C THR A 106 -15.63 8.09 -30.12
N ILE A 107 -14.80 8.93 -29.49
CA ILE A 107 -14.91 9.31 -28.09
C ILE A 107 -15.36 10.77 -28.02
N ARG A 108 -16.49 11.03 -27.35
CA ARG A 108 -17.02 12.39 -27.13
C ARG A 108 -16.22 13.13 -26.08
N SER A 109 -15.89 12.45 -24.98
CA SER A 109 -15.14 13.05 -23.88
C SER A 109 -14.39 12.00 -23.08
N MET A 110 -13.36 12.47 -22.38
CA MET A 110 -12.68 11.71 -21.33
C MET A 110 -12.55 12.59 -20.10
N ALA A 111 -12.85 12.03 -18.94
CA ALA A 111 -12.81 12.74 -17.67
C ALA A 111 -12.15 11.89 -16.58
N GLY A 112 -11.62 12.55 -15.55
CA GLY A 112 -11.22 11.88 -14.31
C GLY A 112 -12.43 11.64 -13.42
N ILE A 113 -12.51 10.47 -12.78
CA ILE A 113 -13.53 10.19 -11.76
C ILE A 113 -12.97 10.59 -10.39
N PRO A 114 -13.54 11.58 -9.69
CA PRO A 114 -13.04 12.01 -8.39
C PRO A 114 -13.04 10.88 -7.34
N GLY A 115 -12.01 10.89 -6.50
CA GLY A 115 -11.83 9.94 -5.40
C GLY A 115 -10.39 9.42 -5.36
N SER A 116 -9.98 8.74 -4.31
CA SER A 116 -8.62 8.19 -4.23
C SER A 116 -8.63 6.71 -4.60
N HIS A 117 -7.77 6.32 -5.54
CA HIS A 117 -7.41 4.92 -5.69
C HIS A 117 -6.46 4.52 -4.55
N VAL A 118 -6.97 3.71 -3.63
CA VAL A 118 -6.14 3.08 -2.60
C VAL A 118 -5.52 1.85 -3.23
N ALA A 119 -4.27 1.97 -3.68
CA ALA A 119 -3.48 0.80 -4.02
C ALA A 119 -3.43 -0.11 -2.78
N PRO A 120 -3.56 -1.45 -2.93
CA PRO A 120 -3.40 -2.35 -1.80
C PRO A 120 -2.06 -2.04 -1.13
N GLU A 121 -2.09 -1.70 0.16
CA GLU A 121 -0.87 -1.43 0.92
C GLU A 121 0.07 -2.63 0.70
N PRO A 122 1.29 -2.40 0.16
CA PRO A 122 2.24 -3.49 0.08
C PRO A 122 2.40 -4.03 1.50
N PRO A 123 2.32 -5.36 1.71
CA PRO A 123 2.45 -5.92 3.04
C PRO A 123 3.71 -5.32 3.66
N ALA A 124 3.57 -4.69 4.84
CA ALA A 124 4.63 -3.93 5.47
C ALA A 124 5.94 -4.71 5.32
N ARG A 125 6.89 -4.14 4.57
CA ARG A 125 8.18 -4.76 4.27
C ARG A 125 8.96 -4.87 5.57
N THR A 126 8.65 -5.88 6.38
CA THR A 126 9.44 -6.27 7.56
C THR A 126 10.67 -7.02 7.05
N THR A 127 11.50 -6.34 6.26
CA THR A 127 12.75 -6.90 5.71
C THR A 127 13.78 -7.18 6.79
N ARG A 128 13.54 -6.68 8.01
CA ARG A 128 14.42 -6.79 9.17
C ARG A 128 13.63 -6.93 10.47
N TRP A 129 14.26 -7.53 11.48
CA TRP A 129 13.77 -7.55 12.85
C TRP A 129 14.88 -7.11 13.81
N THR A 130 14.52 -6.36 14.85
CA THR A 130 15.46 -5.91 15.88
C THR A 130 15.40 -6.85 17.07
N CYS A 131 16.54 -7.42 17.45
CA CYS A 131 16.64 -8.27 18.62
C CYS A 131 16.36 -7.46 19.88
N ALA A 132 15.32 -7.79 20.65
CA ALA A 132 15.05 -7.06 21.89
C ALA A 132 15.96 -7.46 23.07
N ALA A 133 16.81 -8.49 22.90
CA ALA A 133 17.82 -8.83 23.89
C ALA A 133 19.05 -7.90 23.81
N CYS A 134 19.51 -7.56 22.60
CA CYS A 134 20.76 -6.79 22.42
C CYS A 134 20.66 -5.61 21.44
N GLY A 135 19.48 -5.33 20.88
CA GLY A 135 19.24 -4.22 19.95
C GLY A 135 19.75 -4.43 18.52
N THR A 136 20.40 -5.55 18.22
CA THR A 136 20.95 -5.81 16.87
C THR A 136 19.82 -6.02 15.86
N MET A 137 19.92 -5.31 14.73
CA MET A 137 19.03 -5.49 13.58
C MET A 137 19.50 -6.69 12.73
N ASN A 138 18.58 -7.61 12.45
CA ASN A 138 18.82 -8.83 11.69
C ASN A 138 17.95 -8.83 10.42
N PHE A 139 18.33 -9.62 9.42
CA PHE A 139 17.49 -9.84 8.23
C PHE A 139 16.27 -10.69 8.59
N LYS A 140 15.16 -10.53 7.87
CA LYS A 140 13.95 -11.36 8.06
C LYS A 140 14.24 -12.87 7.96
N THR A 141 15.21 -13.26 7.12
CA THR A 141 15.62 -14.65 6.92
C THR A 141 16.44 -15.23 8.07
N SER A 142 16.96 -14.38 8.97
CA SER A 142 17.71 -14.83 10.14
C SER A 142 16.76 -15.38 11.20
N SER A 143 16.85 -16.69 11.48
CA SER A 143 16.08 -17.37 12.53
C SER A 143 16.56 -17.04 13.95
N VAL A 144 17.79 -16.54 14.08
CA VAL A 144 18.45 -16.14 15.33
C VAL A 144 19.20 -14.82 15.15
N CYS A 145 19.46 -14.14 16.27
CA CYS A 145 20.22 -12.90 16.26
C CYS A 145 21.68 -13.18 15.92
N THR A 146 22.22 -12.46 14.93
CA THR A 146 23.62 -12.62 14.50
C THR A 146 24.65 -12.24 15.56
N ARG A 147 24.28 -11.37 16.52
CA ARG A 147 25.15 -10.97 17.63
C ARG A 147 25.08 -11.92 18.83
N CYS A 148 23.87 -12.32 19.24
CA CYS A 148 23.68 -12.99 20.54
C CYS A 148 22.99 -14.37 20.47
N GLY A 149 22.63 -14.84 19.27
CA GLY A 149 21.98 -16.14 19.08
C GLY A 149 20.52 -16.22 19.52
N GLU A 150 19.96 -15.18 20.17
CA GLU A 150 18.57 -15.19 20.62
C GLU A 150 17.60 -15.19 19.43
N SER A 151 16.57 -16.04 19.49
CA SER A 151 15.53 -16.09 18.45
C SER A 151 14.36 -15.15 18.77
N PRO A 152 13.64 -14.64 17.76
CA PRO A 152 12.40 -13.88 18.00
C PRO A 152 11.38 -14.67 18.84
N ALA A 153 11.26 -15.98 18.61
CA ALA A 153 10.35 -16.85 19.35
C ALA A 153 10.76 -17.03 20.82
N GLY A 154 12.06 -17.19 21.10
CA GLY A 154 12.58 -17.32 22.47
C GLY A 154 12.34 -16.04 23.30
N LEU A 155 12.48 -14.89 22.66
CA LEU A 155 12.22 -13.59 23.28
C LEU A 155 10.72 -13.36 23.55
N GLU A 156 9.85 -13.80 22.63
CA GLU A 156 8.39 -13.71 22.82
C GLU A 156 7.92 -14.64 23.94
N ALA A 157 8.44 -15.87 24.00
CA ALA A 157 8.18 -16.78 25.12
C ALA A 157 8.61 -16.18 26.46
N LYS A 158 9.78 -15.52 26.52
CA LYS A 158 10.24 -14.81 27.73
C LYS A 158 9.32 -13.63 28.10
N ARG A 159 8.80 -12.89 27.12
CA ARG A 159 7.83 -11.80 27.35
C ARG A 159 6.51 -12.33 27.91
N ILE A 160 5.98 -13.41 27.33
CA ILE A 160 4.75 -14.05 27.79
C ILE A 160 4.94 -14.61 29.21
N ALA A 161 6.07 -15.27 29.49
CA ALA A 161 6.39 -15.75 30.83
C ALA A 161 6.49 -14.60 31.84
N LYS A 162 7.14 -13.48 31.47
CA LYS A 162 7.23 -12.29 32.33
C LYS A 162 5.87 -11.64 32.56
N ALA A 163 5.01 -11.60 31.54
CA ALA A 163 3.66 -11.07 31.66
C ALA A 163 2.76 -11.95 32.53
N LYS A 164 2.88 -13.28 32.41
CA LYS A 164 2.21 -14.25 33.28
C LYS A 164 2.67 -14.14 34.73
N ALA A 165 3.98 -14.07 34.97
CA ALA A 165 4.52 -13.85 36.31
C ALA A 165 4.05 -12.50 36.91
N ALA A 166 3.99 -11.44 36.11
CA ALA A 166 3.45 -10.15 36.55
C ALA A 166 1.94 -10.19 36.83
N ALA A 167 1.18 -11.05 36.15
CA ALA A 167 -0.25 -11.25 36.39
C ALA A 167 -0.51 -12.09 37.66
N GLU A 168 0.30 -13.11 37.92
CA GLU A 168 0.19 -13.95 39.13
C GLU A 168 0.59 -13.19 40.42
N ILE A 169 1.48 -12.20 40.32
CA ILE A 169 1.89 -11.37 41.47
C ILE A 169 0.85 -10.29 41.81
N GLY A 170 -0.20 -10.09 40.99
CA GLY A 170 -1.37 -9.28 41.35
C GLY A 170 -1.14 -7.79 41.68
N ALA A 171 0.08 -7.26 41.53
CA ALA A 171 0.41 -5.90 41.97
C ALA A 171 0.93 -5.06 40.79
N LYS A 172 0.04 -4.32 40.12
CA LYS A 172 0.44 -3.02 39.59
C LYS A 172 0.51 -2.10 40.82
N PRO A 173 1.70 -1.69 41.29
CA PRO A 173 1.75 -0.81 42.45
C PRO A 173 1.08 0.52 42.05
N LYS A 174 0.11 0.97 42.84
CA LYS A 174 -0.68 2.17 42.52
C LYS A 174 0.14 3.43 42.86
N LYS A 175 -0.07 4.50 42.10
CA LYS A 175 0.46 5.83 42.44
C LYS A 175 -0.08 6.21 43.83
N TRP A 176 0.72 6.94 44.62
CA TRP A 176 0.34 7.38 45.95
C TRP A 176 0.38 8.91 46.04
N THR A 177 -0.53 9.50 46.80
CA THR A 177 -0.60 10.94 47.00
C THR A 177 0.07 11.29 48.32
N CYS A 178 1.01 12.23 48.30
CA CYS A 178 1.69 12.70 49.50
C CYS A 178 0.71 13.41 50.44
N THR A 179 0.66 12.97 51.70
CA THR A 179 -0.18 13.59 52.75
C THR A 179 0.34 14.95 53.19
N GLY A 180 1.64 15.21 53.04
CA GLY A 180 2.25 16.49 53.42
C GLY A 180 2.08 17.62 52.41
N CYS A 181 2.04 17.32 51.10
CA CYS A 181 1.98 18.37 50.06
C CYS A 181 1.03 18.09 48.90
N GLY A 182 0.29 16.98 48.91
CA GLY A 182 -0.69 16.62 47.88
C GLY A 182 -0.11 16.14 46.54
N ALA A 183 1.21 16.04 46.40
CA ALA A 183 1.84 15.58 45.16
C ALA A 183 1.60 14.09 44.91
N VAL A 184 1.26 13.72 43.67
CA VAL A 184 1.12 12.31 43.25
C VAL A 184 2.50 11.75 42.86
N ASN A 185 2.92 10.69 43.55
CA ASN A 185 4.21 10.05 43.37
C ASN A 185 4.08 8.70 42.65
N PHE A 186 5.17 8.28 42.01
CA PHE A 186 5.25 6.95 41.41
C PHE A 186 5.31 5.88 42.50
N PRO A 187 4.84 4.65 42.20
CA PRO A 187 4.76 3.60 43.21
C PRO A 187 6.13 3.16 43.75
N THR A 188 7.20 3.39 42.97
CA THR A 188 8.60 3.08 43.29
C THR A 188 9.24 4.09 44.24
N PHE A 189 8.64 5.26 44.47
CA PHE A 189 9.18 6.25 45.39
C PHE A 189 8.78 5.93 46.84
N THR A 190 9.77 5.90 47.74
CA THR A 190 9.62 5.79 49.20
C THR A 190 9.45 7.15 49.88
N GLU A 191 9.86 8.22 49.20
CA GLU A 191 9.78 9.61 49.63
C GLU A 191 9.08 10.46 48.56
N CYS A 192 8.43 11.55 48.96
CA CYS A 192 7.73 12.41 48.02
C CYS A 192 8.72 13.18 47.14
N HIS A 193 8.54 13.12 45.81
CA HIS A 193 9.40 13.83 44.87
C HIS A 193 9.41 15.36 45.03
N LYS A 194 8.39 15.92 45.71
CA LYS A 194 8.20 17.36 45.88
C LYS A 194 8.67 17.87 47.23
N CYS A 195 8.46 17.11 48.31
CA CYS A 195 8.76 17.59 49.67
C CYS A 195 9.60 16.63 50.53
N GLY A 196 10.00 15.47 50.00
CA GLY A 196 10.80 14.48 50.73
C GLY A 196 10.05 13.72 51.83
N ALA A 197 8.77 14.03 52.09
CA ALA A 197 8.00 13.32 53.11
C ALA A 197 7.87 11.82 52.76
N LEU A 198 8.04 10.96 53.76
CA LEU A 198 7.89 9.51 53.59
C LEU A 198 6.49 9.14 53.12
N LYS A 199 6.41 8.06 52.37
CA LYS A 199 5.16 7.45 51.93
C LYS A 199 4.35 6.98 53.16
N GLY A 200 3.21 7.62 53.39
CA GLY A 200 2.22 7.24 54.40
C GLY A 200 1.27 6.14 53.93
#